data_AF-A0ABD1FCT8-F1
#
_entry.id   AF-A0ABD1FCT8-F1
#
_cell.length_a   1.000
_cell.length_b   1.000
_cell.length_c   1.000
_cell.angle_alpha   90.00
_cell.angle_beta   90.00
_cell.angle_gamma   90.00
#
_symmetry.space_group_name_H-M   'P 1'
#
loop_
_entity.id
_entity.type
_entity.pdbx_description
1 polymer ?
#
loop_
_entity_poly.entity_id
_entity_poly.type
_entity_poly.pdbx_seq_one_letter_code
_entity_poly.pdbx_strand_id
1 'polypeptide(L)'
;MDEYGANCLPKKPQWNHTKTKALKCIELKMADTMKIYKDFYSKKNKIYQDTYILKWCKSTIPKRHRNVTVIKKSISIEYSVPALDDIHKKICREAFCDILEIKGDRIQGLMKRYQSGKILMEGRGVDRVKGKNYEKKNSVSKLLRASKA
;
A
#
# COMPACT_ATOMS: atom_id res chain seq x y z
N MET A 1 18.27 -8.56 -0.37
CA MET A 1 17.38 -7.77 0.52
C MET A 1 15.96 -7.94 0.00
N ASP A 2 15.05 -8.44 0.84
CA ASP A 2 13.65 -8.62 0.46
C ASP A 2 12.96 -7.25 0.37
N GLU A 3 12.64 -6.79 -0.85
CA GLU A 3 12.13 -5.43 -1.11
C GLU A 3 10.79 -5.11 -0.42
N TYR A 4 10.04 -6.15 -0.01
CA TYR A 4 8.77 -6.04 0.73
C TYR A 4 8.88 -6.55 2.18
N GLY A 5 10.10 -6.75 2.68
CA GLY A 5 10.36 -7.11 4.05
C GLY A 5 10.22 -5.93 5.02
N ALA A 6 10.06 -6.27 6.29
CA ALA A 6 10.21 -5.40 7.44
C ALA A 6 11.66 -4.89 7.51
N ASN A 7 11.90 -3.58 7.55
CA ASN A 7 13.24 -3.02 7.68
C ASN A 7 13.55 -2.59 9.11
N CYS A 8 12.54 -2.10 9.85
CA CYS A 8 12.67 -1.64 11.23
C CYS A 8 11.40 -1.93 12.04
N LEU A 9 11.54 -1.97 13.37
CA LEU A 9 10.39 -2.10 14.27
C LEU A 9 9.40 -0.93 14.10
N PRO A 10 8.08 -1.18 14.24
CA PRO A 10 7.08 -0.15 14.08
C PRO A 10 7.21 0.90 15.18
N LYS A 11 6.99 2.17 14.83
CA LYS A 11 7.01 3.27 15.81
C LYS A 11 5.60 3.47 16.37
N LYS A 12 5.51 3.65 17.69
CA LYS A 12 4.25 4.04 18.31
C LYS A 12 3.87 5.45 17.81
N PRO A 13 2.65 5.65 17.31
CA PRO A 13 2.21 6.99 16.93
C PRO A 13 2.12 7.89 18.17
N GLN A 14 2.80 9.03 18.12
CA GLN A 14 2.81 10.04 19.20
C GLN A 14 1.98 11.28 18.83
N TRP A 15 1.30 11.25 17.69
CA TRP A 15 0.61 12.40 17.12
C TRP A 15 -0.63 12.79 17.93
N ASN A 16 -0.60 14.00 18.51
CA ASN A 16 -1.75 14.60 19.19
C ASN A 16 -2.56 15.46 18.21
N HIS A 17 -3.78 15.03 17.89
CA HIS A 17 -4.68 15.78 17.02
C HIS A 17 -5.64 16.65 17.83
N THR A 18 -5.21 17.84 18.22
CA THR A 18 -6.02 18.78 19.02
C THR A 18 -7.33 19.18 18.33
N LYS A 19 -7.33 19.31 16.99
CA LYS A 19 -8.47 19.79 16.21
C LYS A 19 -9.39 18.67 15.70
N THR A 20 -8.94 17.42 15.73
CA THR A 20 -9.62 16.32 15.04
C THR A 20 -9.92 15.20 16.04
N LYS A 21 -10.94 15.41 16.88
CA LYS A 21 -11.35 14.48 17.94
C LYS A 21 -11.69 13.06 17.46
N ALA A 22 -11.99 12.90 16.17
CA ALA A 22 -12.25 11.58 15.58
C ALA A 22 -10.99 10.72 15.38
N LEU A 23 -9.79 11.31 15.44
CA LEU A 23 -8.53 10.59 15.27
C LEU A 23 -8.00 10.10 16.61
N LYS A 24 -7.77 8.79 16.70
CA LYS A 24 -7.44 8.06 17.92
C LYS A 24 -5.98 7.56 17.91
N CYS A 25 -5.06 8.36 17.36
CA CYS A 25 -3.65 7.98 17.22
C CYS A 25 -2.98 7.67 18.57
N ILE A 26 -3.24 8.49 19.59
CA ILE A 26 -2.67 8.32 20.95
C ILE A 26 -3.25 7.08 21.65
N GLU A 27 -4.53 6.78 21.41
CA GLU A 27 -5.22 5.62 22.02
C GLU A 27 -4.72 4.28 21.46
N LEU A 28 -3.86 4.29 20.43
CA LEU A 28 -3.30 3.08 19.86
C LEU A 28 -2.20 2.51 20.77
N LYS A 29 -2.43 1.30 21.29
CA LYS A 29 -1.46 0.63 22.14
C LYS A 29 -0.29 0.14 21.30
N MET A 30 0.88 -0.03 21.92
CA MET A 30 2.03 -0.64 21.23
C MET A 30 1.74 -2.07 20.79
N ALA A 31 0.93 -2.81 21.56
CA ALA A 31 0.46 -4.14 21.20
C ALA A 31 -0.40 -4.13 19.92
N ASP A 32 -1.32 -3.15 19.78
CA ASP A 32 -2.10 -2.95 18.55
C ASP A 32 -1.15 -2.69 17.37
N THR A 33 -0.20 -1.77 17.55
CA THR A 33 0.79 -1.38 16.55
C THR A 33 1.61 -2.58 16.07
N MET A 34 2.09 -3.40 17.01
CA MET A 34 2.87 -4.60 16.71
C MET A 34 2.04 -5.68 16.00
N LYS A 35 0.77 -5.86 16.39
CA LYS A 35 -0.14 -6.79 15.71
C LYS A 35 -0.36 -6.37 14.27
N ILE A 36 -0.69 -5.11 14.03
CA ILE A 36 -0.87 -4.54 12.68
C ILE A 36 0.38 -4.76 11.83
N TYR A 37 1.55 -4.45 12.39
CA TYR A 37 2.83 -4.62 11.70
C TYR A 37 3.10 -6.07 11.31
N LYS A 38 2.92 -7.00 12.27
CA LYS A 38 3.09 -8.44 12.02
C LYS A 38 2.11 -8.95 10.98
N ASP A 39 0.85 -8.54 11.04
CA ASP A 39 -0.17 -8.96 10.08
C ASP A 39 0.17 -8.47 8.68
N PHE A 40 0.59 -7.21 8.53
CA PHE A 40 0.97 -6.62 7.25
C PHE A 40 2.19 -7.31 6.62
N TYR A 41 3.21 -7.61 7.43
CA TYR A 41 4.45 -8.26 6.97
C TYR A 41 4.41 -9.80 7.04
N SER A 42 3.28 -10.40 7.43
CA SER A 42 3.11 -11.86 7.48
C SER A 42 3.38 -12.54 6.14
N LYS A 43 3.06 -11.84 5.03
CA LYS A 43 3.43 -12.25 3.68
C LYS A 43 4.23 -11.13 3.02
N LYS A 44 5.45 -11.45 2.61
CA LYS A 44 6.35 -10.55 1.86
C LYS A 44 5.93 -10.40 0.38
N ASN A 45 4.63 -10.29 0.12
CA ASN A 45 4.07 -10.19 -1.21
C ASN A 45 3.37 -8.83 -1.37
N LYS A 46 3.72 -8.08 -2.42
CA LYS A 46 3.16 -6.76 -2.71
C LYS A 46 1.64 -6.78 -2.82
N ILE A 47 1.07 -7.76 -3.52
CA ILE A 47 -0.39 -7.88 -3.73
C ILE A 47 -1.08 -8.08 -2.38
N TYR A 48 -0.53 -8.92 -1.51
CA TYR A 48 -1.07 -9.12 -0.17
C TYR A 48 -1.03 -7.83 0.66
N GLN A 49 0.13 -7.16 0.71
CA GLN A 49 0.28 -5.88 1.41
C GLN A 49 -0.63 -4.79 0.84
N ASP A 50 -0.73 -4.67 -0.49
CA ASP A 50 -1.61 -3.71 -1.13
C ASP A 50 -3.09 -4.02 -0.80
N THR A 51 -3.47 -5.30 -0.76
CA THR A 51 -4.81 -5.73 -0.32
C THR A 51 -5.05 -5.37 1.14
N TYR A 52 -4.05 -5.53 2.00
CA TYR A 52 -4.11 -5.12 3.40
C TYR A 52 -4.35 -3.60 3.53
N ILE A 53 -3.63 -2.78 2.75
CA ILE A 53 -3.85 -1.33 2.73
C ILE A 53 -5.28 -1.01 2.28
N LEU A 54 -5.79 -1.67 1.23
CA LEU A 54 -7.16 -1.47 0.75
C LEU A 54 -8.22 -1.85 1.79
N LYS A 55 -7.99 -2.89 2.59
CA LYS A 55 -8.90 -3.28 3.67
C LYS A 55 -9.10 -2.17 4.71
N TRP A 56 -8.03 -1.43 4.99
CA TRP A 56 -7.94 -0.51 6.12
C TRP A 56 -8.03 0.97 5.74
N CYS A 57 -8.04 1.28 4.45
CA CYS A 57 -8.12 2.64 3.95
C CYS A 57 -9.34 2.81 3.04
N LYS A 58 -10.08 3.89 3.24
CA LYS A 58 -11.24 4.24 2.41
C LYS A 58 -10.93 5.50 1.62
N SER A 59 -11.06 5.43 0.31
CA SER A 59 -10.89 6.59 -0.56
C SER A 59 -12.25 7.24 -0.85
N THR A 60 -12.31 8.56 -0.83
CA THR A 60 -13.50 9.35 -1.18
C THR A 60 -13.12 10.41 -2.19
N ILE A 61 -13.98 10.60 -3.20
CA ILE A 61 -13.82 11.68 -4.17
C ILE A 61 -14.27 12.98 -3.46
N PRO A 62 -13.44 14.03 -3.40
CA PRO A 62 -13.80 15.27 -2.74
C PRO A 62 -14.99 15.93 -3.46
N LYS A 63 -16.08 16.19 -2.73
CA LYS A 63 -17.32 16.78 -3.27
C LYS A 63 -17.16 18.20 -3.82
N ARG A 64 -16.12 18.93 -3.41
CA ARG A 64 -15.88 20.33 -3.82
C ARG A 64 -14.75 20.39 -4.84
N HIS A 65 -15.11 20.70 -6.09
CA HIS A 65 -14.18 21.20 -7.08
C HIS A 65 -14.04 22.71 -6.88
N ARG A 66 -13.00 23.16 -6.16
CA ARG A 66 -12.64 24.57 -6.17
C ARG A 66 -11.83 24.83 -7.44
N ASN A 67 -12.23 25.83 -8.23
CA ASN A 67 -11.51 26.34 -9.40
C ASN A 67 -10.15 26.90 -8.98
N VAL A 68 -9.16 26.04 -8.77
CA VAL A 68 -7.81 26.46 -8.41
C VAL A 68 -6.86 25.78 -9.37
N THR A 69 -6.08 26.61 -10.05
CA THR A 69 -5.00 26.35 -11.03
C THR A 69 -3.89 25.42 -10.51
N VAL A 70 -4.03 24.86 -9.30
CA VAL A 70 -3.04 24.05 -8.61
C VAL A 70 -3.57 22.63 -8.51
N ILE A 71 -2.84 21.69 -9.10
CA ILE A 71 -3.09 20.25 -9.10
C ILE A 71 -3.19 19.73 -7.66
N LYS A 72 -4.37 19.79 -7.03
CA LYS A 72 -4.61 19.25 -5.70
C LYS A 72 -5.13 17.82 -5.77
N LYS A 73 -4.84 17.06 -4.71
CA LYS A 73 -5.05 15.61 -4.56
C LYS A 73 -6.43 15.20 -5.08
N SER A 74 -6.43 14.33 -6.10
CA SER A 74 -7.66 13.81 -6.72
C SER A 74 -8.53 12.97 -5.79
N ILE A 75 -8.01 12.58 -4.63
CA ILE A 75 -8.66 11.68 -3.67
C ILE A 75 -8.38 12.11 -2.23
N SER A 76 -9.40 11.99 -1.38
CA SER A 76 -9.27 12.01 0.08
C SER A 76 -9.20 10.57 0.58
N ILE A 77 -8.37 10.29 1.58
CA ILE A 77 -8.19 8.93 2.12
C ILE A 77 -8.41 8.97 3.63
N GLU A 78 -9.32 8.14 4.12
CA GLU A 78 -9.51 7.85 5.54
C GLU A 78 -8.70 6.60 5.90
N TYR A 79 -7.99 6.66 7.03
CA TYR A 79 -7.13 5.58 7.52
C TYR A 79 -7.72 5.02 8.81
N SER A 80 -7.89 3.70 8.85
CA SER A 80 -8.42 2.98 10.00
C SER A 80 -7.58 1.75 10.28
N VAL A 81 -7.42 1.37 11.54
CA VAL A 81 -6.66 0.17 11.92
C VAL A 81 -7.42 -0.67 12.94
N PRO A 82 -7.23 -1.99 12.96
CA PRO A 82 -7.79 -2.84 14.00
C PRO A 82 -7.09 -2.57 15.33
N ALA A 83 -7.87 -2.40 16.40
CA ALA A 83 -7.35 -2.45 17.75
C ALA A 83 -7.59 -3.86 18.35
N LEU A 84 -6.86 -4.21 19.40
CA LEU A 84 -7.11 -5.44 20.17
C LEU A 84 -8.47 -5.44 20.85
N ASP A 85 -9.01 -4.26 21.13
CA ASP A 85 -10.35 -4.08 21.73
C ASP A 85 -11.48 -4.27 20.69
N ASP A 86 -11.20 -4.90 19.54
CA ASP A 86 -12.07 -5.15 18.36
C ASP A 86 -12.79 -3.93 17.74
N ILE A 87 -12.51 -2.73 18.23
CA ILE A 87 -13.00 -1.47 17.67
C ILE A 87 -11.96 -0.91 16.70
N HIS A 88 -12.37 -0.65 15.46
CA HIS A 88 -11.51 0.02 14.49
C HIS A 88 -11.22 1.46 14.92
N LYS A 89 -9.94 1.82 15.01
CA LYS A 89 -9.50 3.18 15.36
C LYS A 89 -9.15 3.95 14.09
N LYS A 90 -9.76 5.12 13.90
CA LYS A 90 -9.36 6.05 12.83
C LYS A 90 -8.06 6.74 13.24
N ILE A 91 -7.09 6.76 12.33
CA ILE A 91 -5.77 7.36 12.57
C ILE A 91 -5.40 8.32 11.44
N CYS A 92 -4.37 9.13 11.66
CA CYS A 92 -3.83 9.99 10.62
C CYS A 92 -2.98 9.20 9.62
N ARG A 93 -2.67 9.85 8.49
CA ARG A 93 -1.81 9.29 7.45
C ARG A 93 -0.41 8.99 8.00
N GLU A 94 0.14 9.91 8.77
CA GLU A 94 1.50 9.83 9.32
C GLU A 94 1.61 8.63 10.26
N ALA A 95 0.67 8.48 11.21
CA ALA A 95 0.60 7.32 12.08
C ALA A 95 0.49 6.00 11.29
N PHE A 96 -0.36 5.95 10.26
CA PHE A 96 -0.50 4.74 9.43
C PHE A 96 0.80 4.39 8.70
N CYS A 97 1.49 5.41 8.17
CA CYS A 97 2.80 5.25 7.53
C CYS A 97 3.90 4.83 8.51
N ASP A 98 3.90 5.39 9.72
CA ASP A 98 4.88 5.09 10.77
C ASP A 98 4.72 3.67 11.31
N ILE A 99 3.47 3.20 11.45
CA ILE A 99 3.16 1.83 11.88
C ILE A 99 3.60 0.84 10.82
N LEU A 100 3.28 1.07 9.55
CA LEU A 100 3.55 0.12 8.47
C LEU A 100 4.93 0.29 7.82
N GLU A 101 5.68 1.32 8.19
CA GLU A 101 6.97 1.68 7.58
C GLU A 101 6.90 1.87 6.04
N ILE A 102 5.79 2.43 5.54
CA ILE A 102 5.59 2.68 4.11
C ILE A 102 5.45 4.15 3.79
N LYS A 103 5.95 4.56 2.62
CA LYS A 103 5.77 5.91 2.10
C LYS A 103 4.31 6.15 1.71
N GLY A 104 3.79 7.33 2.06
CA GLY A 104 2.41 7.69 1.74
C GLY A 104 2.09 7.71 0.24
N ASP A 105 3.10 7.86 -0.63
CA ASP A 105 2.94 7.80 -2.08
C ASP A 105 2.49 6.41 -2.57
N ARG A 106 2.93 5.34 -1.89
CA ARG A 106 2.48 3.96 -2.17
C ARG A 106 0.98 3.86 -1.99
N ILE A 107 0.47 4.39 -0.87
CA ILE A 107 -0.95 4.37 -0.53
C ILE A 107 -1.75 5.23 -1.52
N GLN A 108 -1.27 6.44 -1.81
CA GLN A 108 -1.97 7.33 -2.73
C GLN A 108 -2.05 6.76 -4.15
N GLY A 109 -0.94 6.21 -4.66
CA GLY A 109 -0.92 5.56 -5.97
C GLY A 109 -1.81 4.32 -6.02
N LEU A 110 -1.82 3.53 -4.95
CA LEU A 110 -2.70 2.37 -4.82
C LEU A 110 -4.18 2.76 -4.84
N MET A 111 -4.57 3.74 -4.04
CA MET A 111 -5.96 4.20 -3.96
C MET A 111 -6.45 4.80 -5.27
N LYS A 112 -5.61 5.58 -5.97
CA LYS A 112 -5.96 6.10 -7.31
C LYS A 112 -6.22 4.97 -8.30
N ARG A 113 -5.35 3.94 -8.34
CA ARG A 113 -5.54 2.78 -9.23
C ARG A 113 -6.81 2.01 -8.89
N TYR A 114 -7.06 1.80 -7.60
CA TYR A 114 -8.24 1.11 -7.11
C TYR A 114 -9.53 1.84 -7.51
N GLN A 115 -9.60 3.16 -7.34
CA GLN A 115 -10.75 3.95 -7.81
C GLN A 115 -10.94 3.91 -9.32
N SER A 116 -9.86 3.83 -10.10
CA SER A 116 -9.94 3.68 -11.56
C SER A 116 -10.34 2.26 -12.02
N GLY A 117 -10.68 1.35 -11.11
CA GLY A 117 -11.04 -0.04 -11.44
C GLY A 117 -9.86 -0.90 -11.91
N LYS A 118 -8.61 -0.44 -11.74
CA LYS A 118 -7.43 -1.22 -12.15
C LYS A 118 -7.09 -2.26 -11.08
N ILE A 119 -6.97 -3.51 -11.51
CA ILE A 119 -6.60 -4.66 -10.67
C ILE A 119 -5.18 -4.46 -10.09
N LEU A 120 -4.94 -5.02 -8.90
CA LEU A 120 -3.64 -5.08 -8.22
C LEU A 120 -2.63 -5.92 -9.00
N MET A 121 -2.08 -5.37 -10.08
CA MET A 121 -0.97 -6.00 -10.80
C MET A 121 0.38 -5.41 -10.35
N GLU A 122 1.36 -6.29 -10.20
CA GLU A 122 2.76 -5.90 -10.00
C GLU A 122 3.42 -5.70 -11.37
N GLY A 123 3.69 -4.44 -11.72
CA GLY A 123 4.30 -4.07 -13.00
C GLY A 123 5.80 -3.79 -12.94
N ARG A 124 6.48 -4.23 -11.88
CA ARG A 124 7.95 -4.12 -11.73
C ARG A 124 8.59 -5.37 -12.34
N GLY A 125 9.73 -5.20 -13.02
CA GLY A 125 10.47 -6.31 -13.64
C GLY A 125 9.96 -6.78 -15.01
N VAL A 126 8.83 -6.27 -15.50
CA VAL A 126 8.44 -6.47 -16.90
C VAL A 126 9.23 -5.50 -17.75
N ASP A 127 10.18 -6.04 -18.53
CA ASP A 127 10.89 -5.30 -19.57
C ASP A 127 9.86 -4.74 -20.56
N ARG A 128 9.69 -3.40 -20.56
CA ARG A 128 8.60 -2.73 -21.29
C ARG A 128 8.88 -2.60 -22.78
N VAL A 129 10.08 -2.97 -23.22
CA VAL A 129 10.47 -2.91 -24.63
C VAL A 129 9.95 -4.14 -25.36
N LYS A 130 8.84 -3.96 -26.10
CA LYS A 130 8.36 -4.97 -27.07
C LYS A 130 9.51 -5.27 -28.06
N GLY A 131 9.83 -6.55 -28.23
CA GLY A 131 10.79 -7.04 -29.25
C GLY A 131 12.17 -7.42 -28.72
N LYS A 132 12.64 -6.85 -27.60
CA LYS A 132 14.04 -7.03 -27.12
C LYS A 132 14.39 -8.46 -26.69
N ASN A 133 13.38 -9.26 -26.34
CA ASN A 133 13.53 -10.66 -25.91
C ASN A 133 12.92 -11.68 -26.88
N TYR A 134 12.49 -11.26 -28.07
CA TYR A 134 11.81 -12.15 -29.02
C TYR A 134 12.77 -13.22 -29.57
N GLU A 135 13.97 -12.80 -29.96
CA GLU A 135 15.01 -13.71 -30.47
C GLU A 135 15.47 -14.70 -29.40
N LYS A 136 15.72 -14.24 -28.17
CA LYS A 136 16.09 -15.13 -27.05
C LYS A 136 15.00 -16.15 -26.74
N LYS A 137 13.72 -15.76 -26.74
CA LYS A 137 12.60 -16.70 -26.58
C LYS A 137 12.55 -17.73 -27.70
N ASN A 138 12.81 -17.31 -28.94
CA ASN A 138 12.77 -18.21 -30.09
C ASN A 138 13.91 -19.24 -30.04
N SER A 139 15.11 -18.81 -29.64
CA SER A 139 16.27 -19.70 -29.45
C SER A 139 16.05 -20.72 -28.33
N VAL A 140 15.49 -20.29 -27.19
CA VAL A 140 15.14 -21.19 -26.08
C VAL A 140 14.04 -22.19 -26.48
N SER A 141 13.03 -21.74 -27.21
CA SER A 141 11.94 -22.60 -27.70
C SER A 141 12.45 -23.66 -28.68
N LYS A 142 13.41 -23.32 -29.56
CA LYS A 142 14.08 -24.27 -30.45
C LYS A 142 14.91 -25.30 -29.68
N LEU A 143 15.70 -24.86 -28.70
CA LEU A 143 16.50 -25.76 -27.86
C LEU A 143 15.63 -26.75 -27.09
N LEU A 144 14.54 -26.28 -26.45
CA LEU A 144 13.62 -27.13 -25.68
C LEU A 144 12.93 -28.20 -26.55
N ARG A 145 12.64 -27.89 -27.82
CA ARG A 145 12.07 -28.86 -28.77
C ARG A 145 13.10 -29.89 -29.22
N ALA A 146 14.35 -29.46 -29.42
CA ALA A 146 15.44 -30.36 -29.81
C ALA A 146 15.84 -31.35 -28.69
N SER A 147 15.71 -30.95 -27.42
CA SER A 147 16.01 -31.82 -26.26
C SER A 147 14.87 -32.77 -25.86
N LYS A 148 13.74 -32.76 -26.58
CA LYS A 148 12.59 -33.65 -26.35
C LYS A 148 12.34 -34.63 -27.51
N ALA A 149 13.18 -34.58 -28.54
CA ALA A 149 13.26 -35.56 -29.62
C ALA A 149 14.46 -36.49 -29.33
#